data_AF-A0A957FEW3-F1
#
_entry.id   AF-A0A957FEW3-F1
#
_cell.length_a   1.000
_cell.length_b   1.000
_cell.length_c   1.000
_cell.angle_alpha   90.00
_cell.angle_beta   90.00
_cell.angle_gamma   90.00
#
_symmetry.space_group_name_H-M   'P 1'
#
loop_
_entity.id
_entity.type
_entity.pdbx_description
1 polymer ?
#
loop_
_entity_poly.entity_id
_entity_poly.type
_entity_poly.pdbx_seq_one_letter_code
_entity_poly.pdbx_strand_id
1 'polypeptide(L)' 'VVALDAGAYGLNIFRKLIADALDILRPGGGLAFEIGEGQEKLVERLLQCSGGYENILQHRDAAGNVRVFSAYKAAK' A
#
# COMPACT_ATOMS: atom_id res chain seq x y z
N VAL A 1 10.10 7.02 20.49
CA VAL A 1 9.22 5.82 20.44
C VAL A 1 7.94 6.23 19.74
N VAL A 2 7.72 5.84 18.48
CA VAL A 2 6.36 5.82 17.92
C VAL A 2 6.29 4.83 16.76
N ALA A 3 6.06 3.56 17.10
CA ALA A 3 5.74 2.50 16.13
C ALA A 3 4.24 2.47 15.77
N LEU A 4 3.43 3.31 16.43
CA LEU A 4 1.96 3.37 16.33
C LEU A 4 1.41 4.73 15.90
N ASP A 5 2.28 5.72 15.66
CA ASP A 5 1.83 7.03 15.18
C ASP A 5 2.02 7.12 13.66
N ALA A 6 0.91 6.88 12.96
CA ALA A 6 0.83 7.04 11.51
C ALA A 6 0.16 8.38 11.12
N GLY A 7 0.14 9.38 12.02
CA GLY A 7 -0.47 10.69 11.83
C GLY A 7 -2.01 10.63 11.74
N ALA A 8 -2.63 11.71 11.26
CA ALA A 8 -4.09 11.81 11.15
C ALA A 8 -4.68 10.60 10.38
N TYR A 9 -5.60 9.89 11.03
CA TYR A 9 -6.27 8.68 10.52
C TYR A 9 -5.36 7.47 10.24
N GLY A 10 -4.07 7.53 10.57
CA GLY A 10 -3.11 6.45 10.32
C GLY A 10 -2.77 6.22 8.84
N LEU A 11 -3.06 7.20 7.96
CA LEU A 11 -2.91 7.05 6.50
C LEU A 11 -1.71 7.79 5.91
N ASN A 12 -1.08 8.70 6.67
CA ASN A 12 0.05 9.49 6.17
C ASN A 12 1.22 8.58 5.79
N ILE A 13 1.40 7.49 6.53
CA ILE A 13 2.44 6.51 6.25
C ILE A 13 2.22 5.82 4.89
N PHE A 14 0.99 5.42 4.57
CA PHE A 14 0.70 4.78 3.28
C PHE A 14 0.86 5.73 2.11
N ARG A 15 0.43 7.00 2.26
CA ARG A 15 0.63 8.02 1.21
C ARG A 15 2.11 8.20 0.89
N LYS A 16 2.94 8.34 1.94
CA LYS A 16 4.39 8.48 1.79
C LYS A 16 5.03 7.21 1.23
N LEU A 17 4.70 6.05 1.76
CA LEU A 17 5.23 4.75 1.31
C LEU A 17 4.93 4.51 -0.17
N ILE A 18 3.68 4.69 -0.59
CA ILE A 18 3.23 4.44 -1.97
C ILE A 18 3.94 5.40 -2.95
N ALA A 19 4.12 6.67 -2.58
CA ALA A 19 4.82 7.63 -3.41
C ALA A 19 6.33 7.31 -3.49
N ASP A 20 6.99 7.22 -2.34
CA ASP A 20 8.45 7.07 -2.25
C ASP A 20 8.94 5.74 -2.83
N ALA A 21 8.15 4.67 -2.71
CA ALA A 21 8.51 3.36 -3.27
C ALA A 21 8.64 3.38 -4.80
N LEU A 22 7.94 4.28 -5.51
CA LEU A 22 8.10 4.41 -6.96
C LEU A 22 9.49 4.91 -7.35
N ASP A 23 10.15 5.72 -6.51
CA ASP A 23 11.50 6.22 -6.80
C ASP A 23 12.59 5.18 -6.51
N ILE A 24 12.29 4.20 -5.64
CA ILE A 24 13.26 3.21 -5.15
C ILE A 24 13.15 1.90 -5.93
N LEU A 25 11.93 1.48 -6.28
CA LEU A 25 11.70 0.21 -6.98
C LEU A 25 12.21 0.26 -8.42
N ARG A 26 12.85 -0.82 -8.84
CA ARG A 26 13.12 -1.08 -10.27
C ARG A 26 11.79 -1.24 -11.02
N PRO A 27 11.73 -0.97 -12.34
CA PRO A 27 10.58 -1.35 -13.15
C PRO A 27 10.23 -2.83 -12.96
N GLY A 28 8.95 -3.15 -12.73
CA GLY A 28 8.49 -4.50 -12.36
C GLY A 28 8.81 -4.92 -10.92
N GLY A 29 9.35 -4.03 -10.08
CA GLY A 29 9.64 -4.31 -8.67
C GLY A 29 8.37 -4.34 -7.81
N GLY A 30 8.33 -5.23 -6.82
CA GLY A 30 7.17 -5.41 -5.95
C GLY A 30 7.16 -4.50 -4.73
N LEU A 31 5.97 -3.99 -4.38
CA LEU A 31 5.64 -3.36 -3.11
C LEU A 31 4.60 -4.24 -2.40
N ALA A 32 4.86 -4.60 -1.14
CA ALA A 32 3.86 -5.26 -0.29
C ALA A 32 3.95 -4.71 1.14
N PHE A 33 2.80 -4.45 1.76
CA PHE A 33 2.72 -3.93 3.12
C PHE A 33 1.40 -4.29 3.80
N GLU A 34 1.44 -4.38 5.12
CA GLU A 34 0.26 -4.63 5.95
C GLU A 34 -0.55 -3.36 6.21
N ILE A 35 -1.86 -3.53 6.38
CA ILE A 35 -2.81 -2.48 6.73
C ILE A 35 -3.63 -2.89 7.96
N GLY A 36 -4.14 -1.88 8.67
CA GLY A 36 -5.16 -2.09 9.69
C GLY A 36 -6.50 -2.50 9.08
N GLU A 37 -7.31 -3.18 9.87
CA GLU A 37 -8.69 -3.54 9.49
C GLU A 37 -9.52 -2.28 9.19
N GLY A 38 -10.30 -2.31 8.10
CA GLY A 38 -11.15 -1.18 7.69
C GLY A 38 -10.43 -0.09 6.88
N GLN A 39 -9.12 -0.22 6.64
CA GLN A 39 -8.35 0.73 5.84
C GLN A 39 -8.31 0.39 4.34
N GLU A 40 -8.86 -0.75 3.93
CA GLU A 40 -8.67 -1.32 2.59
C GLU A 40 -9.13 -0.40 1.46
N LYS A 41 -10.32 0.21 1.58
CA LYS A 41 -10.86 1.09 0.54
C LYS A 41 -10.01 2.35 0.33
N LEU A 42 -9.44 2.87 1.42
CA LEU A 42 -8.61 4.07 1.36
C LEU A 42 -7.24 3.75 0.76
N VAL A 43 -6.62 2.64 1.18
CA VAL A 43 -5.32 2.20 0.65
C VAL A 43 -5.41 1.81 -0.81
N GLU A 44 -6.46 1.08 -1.21
CA GLU A 44 -6.72 0.74 -2.61
C GLU A 44 -6.82 2.00 -3.48
N ARG A 45 -7.56 3.02 -3.02
CA ARG A 45 -7.66 4.29 -3.73
C ARG A 45 -6.32 5.02 -3.82
N LEU A 46 -5.50 4.98 -2.78
CA LEU A 46 -4.16 5.59 -2.81
C LEU A 46 -3.25 4.92 -3.86
N LEU A 47 -3.24 3.58 -3.91
CA LEU A 47 -2.48 2.83 -4.93
C LEU A 47 -2.99 3.16 -6.34
N GLN A 48 -4.30 3.15 -6.56
CA GLN A 48 -4.90 3.48 -7.86
C GLN A 48 -4.60 4.92 -8.29
N CYS A 49 -4.80 5.90 -7.41
CA CYS A 49 -4.56 7.31 -7.71
C CYS A 49 -3.09 7.64 -7.97
N SER A 50 -2.15 6.83 -7.47
CA SER A 50 -0.72 7.04 -7.75
C SER A 50 -0.37 6.82 -9.23
N GLY A 51 -1.12 5.97 -9.95
CA GLY A 51 -0.92 5.67 -11.37
C GLY A 51 0.40 4.96 -11.73
N GLY A 52 1.28 4.69 -10.75
CA GLY A 52 2.60 4.10 -10.97
C GLY A 52 2.69 2.60 -10.70
N TYR A 53 1.59 1.98 -10.26
CA TYR A 53 1.53 0.56 -9.92
C TYR A 53 0.55 -0.21 -10.80
N GLU A 54 0.87 -1.48 -11.01
CA GLU A 54 0.06 -2.48 -11.70
C GLU A 54 -0.11 -3.73 -10.82
N ASN A 55 -1.04 -4.60 -11.20
CA ASN A 55 -1.33 -5.86 -10.50
C ASN A 55 -1.55 -5.66 -8.98
N ILE A 56 -2.41 -4.71 -8.64
CA ILE A 56 -2.79 -4.42 -7.25
C ILE A 56 -3.68 -5.56 -6.74
N LEU A 57 -3.22 -6.27 -5.72
CA LEU A 57 -3.89 -7.42 -5.12
C LEU A 57 -4.08 -7.23 -3.62
N GLN A 58 -5.21 -7.76 -3.13
CA GLN A 58 -5.57 -7.79 -1.71
C GLN A 58 -5.38 -9.21 -1.17
N HIS A 59 -4.68 -9.34 -0.06
CA HIS A 59 -4.48 -10.61 0.63
C HIS A 59 -5.25 -10.61 1.94
N ARG A 60 -6.01 -11.68 2.17
CA ARG A 60 -6.90 -11.83 3.32
C ARG A 60 -6.30 -12.76 4.36
N ASP A 61 -6.58 -12.47 5.63
CA ASP A 61 -6.31 -13.39 6.73
C ASP A 61 -7.33 -14.56 6.76
N ALA A 62 -7.16 -15.47 7.74
CA ALA A 62 -8.04 -16.62 7.92
C ALA A 62 -9.50 -16.24 8.28
N ALA A 63 -9.72 -15.01 8.76
CA ALA A 63 -11.05 -14.46 9.05
C ALA A 63 -11.67 -13.72 7.84
N GLY A 64 -10.94 -13.62 6.72
CA GLY A 64 -11.40 -12.98 5.50
C GLY A 64 -11.14 -11.46 5.45
N ASN A 65 -10.47 -10.90 6.46
CA ASN A 65 -10.16 -9.47 6.49
C ASN A 65 -8.96 -9.18 5.60
N VAL A 66 -9.01 -8.08 4.84
CA VAL A 66 -7.86 -7.63 4.05
C VAL A 66 -6.78 -7.14 5.01
N ARG A 67 -5.60 -7.75 4.93
CA ARG A 67 -4.45 -7.38 5.77
C ARG A 67 -3.27 -6.88 4.97
N VAL A 68 -3.07 -7.35 3.75
CA VAL A 68 -1.91 -6.96 2.95
C VAL A 68 -2.35 -6.52 1.57
N PHE A 69 -1.74 -5.45 1.09
CA PHE A 69 -1.74 -5.10 -0.32
C PHE A 69 -0.41 -5.48 -0.95
N SER A 70 -0.45 -6.00 -2.17
CA SER A 70 0.73 -6.10 -3.03
C SER A 70 0.48 -5.43 -4.36
N ALA A 71 1.48 -4.76 -4.91
CA ALA A 71 1.44 -4.20 -6.24
C ALA A 71 2.84 -4.19 -6.86
N TYR A 72 2.94 -4.02 -8.17
CA TYR A 72 4.22 -3.95 -8.87
C TYR A 72 4.37 -2.57 -9.48
N LYS A 73 5.57 -1.98 -9.41
CA LYS A 73 5.86 -0.74 -10.15
C LYS A 73 5.73 -1.05 -11.64
N ALA A 74 4.90 -0.28 -12.33
CA ALA A 74 4.66 -0.49 -13.75
C ALA A 74 5.99 -0.50 -14.53
N ALA A 75 6.19 -1.53 -15.35
CA ALA A 75 7.30 -1.55 -16.29
C ALA A 75 6.96 -0.60 -17.44
N LYS A 76 7.62 0.56 -17.50
CA LYS A 76 7.67 1.34 -18.75
C LYS A 76 8.49 0.58 -19.79
#